data_AF-A0A5K1AN86-F1
#
_entry.id   AF-A0A5K1AN86-F1
#
_cell.length_a   1.000
_cell.length_b   1.000
_cell.length_c   1.000
_cell.angle_alpha   90.00
_cell.angle_beta   90.00
_cell.angle_gamma   90.00
#
_symmetry.space_group_name_H-M   'P 1'
#
loop_
_entity.id
_entity.type
_entity.pdbx_description
1 polymer ?
#
loop_
_entity_poly.entity_id
_entity_poly.type
_entity_poly.pdbx_seq_one_letter_code
_entity_poly.pdbx_strand_id
1 'polypeptide(L)' 'WGKLSQFMEKPRKVHWDDALMVVRYLKSSHGKGFLFTKGKTLEVEAYSDVDYAGLVENRKSITGFCVFVGDNLIS' A
#
# COMPACT_ATOMS: atom_id res chain seq x y z
N TRP A 1 5.02 2.65 5.98
CA TRP A 1 5.39 3.30 4.70
C TRP A 1 6.87 3.63 4.73
N GLY A 2 7.65 3.18 3.73
CA GLY A 2 9.01 3.69 3.50
C GLY A 2 10.19 2.70 3.45
N LYS A 3 10.02 1.39 3.27
CA LYS A 3 11.19 0.49 3.12
C LYS A 3 12.00 0.77 1.86
N LEU A 4 11.34 1.09 0.74
CA LEU A 4 12.00 1.45 -0.52
C LEU A 4 12.75 2.79 -0.42
N SER A 5 12.15 3.79 0.23
CA SER A 5 12.75 5.12 0.37
C SER A 5 13.96 5.15 1.31
N GLN A 6 14.05 4.21 2.26
CA GLN A 6 15.16 4.12 3.21
C GLN A 6 16.51 3.78 2.56
N PHE A 7 16.51 3.16 1.38
CA PHE A 7 17.74 2.72 0.71
C PHE A 7 18.02 3.45 -0.60
N MET A 8 17.33 4.55 -0.88
CA MET A 8 17.53 5.33 -2.12
C MET A 8 18.90 6.00 -2.20
N GLU A 9 19.54 6.30 -1.06
CA GLU A 9 20.88 6.91 -1.03
C GLU A 9 21.98 5.95 -1.53
N LYS A 10 21.84 4.66 -1.21
CA LYS A 10 22.73 3.57 -1.67
C LYS A 10 21.93 2.28 -1.90
N PRO A 11 21.18 2.18 -3.02
CA PRO A 11 20.29 1.05 -3.23
C PRO A 11 21.11 -0.22 -3.47
N ARG A 12 20.80 -1.26 -2.69
CA ARG A 12 21.27 -2.62 -2.98
C ARG A 12 20.42 -3.18 -4.12
N LYS A 13 20.96 -4.16 -4.86
CA LYS A 13 20.28 -4.78 -6.00
C LYS A 13 18.81 -5.14 -5.70
N VAL A 14 18.57 -5.77 -4.56
CA VAL A 14 17.21 -6.15 -4.10
C VAL A 14 16.27 -4.94 -3.99
N HIS A 15 16.71 -3.85 -3.36
CA HIS A 15 15.88 -2.65 -3.19
C HIS A 15 15.62 -1.94 -4.53
N TRP A 16 16.59 -1.99 -5.43
CA TRP A 16 16.45 -1.43 -6.79
C TRP A 16 15.46 -2.23 -7.63
N ASP A 17 15.53 -3.56 -7.57
CA ASP A 17 14.61 -4.44 -8.28
C ASP A 17 13.17 -4.25 -7.78
N ASP A 18 12.96 -4.14 -6.46
CA ASP A 18 11.66 -3.85 -5.88
C ASP A 18 11.12 -2.47 -6.31
N ALA A 19 11.97 -1.43 -6.32
CA ALA A 19 11.60 -0.10 -6.78
C ALA A 19 11.21 -0.09 -8.28
N LEU A 20 11.97 -0.80 -9.11
CA LEU A 20 11.67 -0.97 -10.54
C LEU A 20 10.35 -1.71 -10.75
N MET A 21 10.02 -2.68 -9.92
CA MET A 21 8.73 -3.38 -9.99
C MET A 21 7.57 -2.41 -9.75
N VAL A 22 7.67 -1.52 -8.75
CA VAL A 22 6.67 -0.47 -8.50
C VAL A 22 6.53 0.45 -9.71
N VAL A 23 7.65 0.93 -10.27
CA VAL A 23 7.63 1.79 -11.47
C VAL A 23 7.02 1.09 -12.68
N ARG A 24 7.35 -0.18 -12.91
CA ARG A 24 6.77 -0.99 -14.00
C ARG A 24 5.27 -1.17 -13.82
N TYR A 25 4.80 -1.45 -12.60
CA TYR A 25 3.38 -1.59 -12.30
C TYR A 25 2.60 -0.30 -12.57
N LEU A 26 3.14 0.85 -12.13
CA LEU A 26 2.53 2.16 -12.39
C LEU A 26 2.48 2.45 -13.90
N LYS A 27 3.58 2.18 -14.61
CA LYS A 27 3.66 2.32 -16.07
C LYS A 27 2.77 1.32 -16.82
N SER A 28 2.48 0.14 -16.29
CA SER A 28 1.55 -0.80 -16.96
C SER A 28 0.08 -0.48 -16.70
N SER A 29 -0.22 0.44 -15.78
CA SER A 29 -1.57 0.69 -15.26
C SER A 29 -2.09 2.09 -15.62
N HIS A 30 -1.86 2.54 -16.86
CA HIS A 30 -2.40 3.82 -17.33
C HIS A 30 -3.94 3.82 -17.26
N GLY A 31 -4.51 4.72 -16.46
CA GLY A 31 -5.96 4.88 -16.31
C GLY A 31 -6.59 4.15 -15.12
N LYS A 32 -5.82 3.42 -14.31
CA LYS A 32 -6.32 2.89 -13.03
C LYS A 32 -6.26 3.98 -11.95
N GLY A 33 -7.32 4.76 -11.86
CA GLY A 33 -7.58 5.68 -10.75
C GLY A 33 -8.51 5.07 -9.71
N PHE A 34 -8.53 5.65 -8.50
CA PHE A 34 -9.58 5.35 -7.54
C PHE A 34 -10.88 5.98 -8.04
N LEU A 35 -11.86 5.15 -8.39
CA LEU A 35 -13.17 5.62 -8.79
C LEU A 35 -14.06 5.67 -7.55
N PHE A 36 -14.47 6.88 -7.18
CA PHE A 36 -15.51 7.08 -6.17
C PHE A 36 -16.86 7.05 -6.86
N THR A 37 -17.71 6.13 -6.45
CA THR A 37 -19.10 6.01 -6.93
C THR A 37 -20.06 6.40 -5.80
N LYS A 38 -21.27 6.83 -6.15
CA LYS A 38 -22.30 7.08 -5.15
C LYS A 38 -22.68 5.74 -4.52
N GLY A 39 -22.26 5.52 -3.27
CA GLY A 39 -22.65 4.34 -2.50
C GLY A 39 -24.17 4.25 -2.35
N LYS A 40 -24.70 3.03 -2.31
CA LYS A 40 -26.13 2.79 -2.03
C LYS A 40 -26.48 3.17 -0.58
N THR A 41 -25.52 3.02 0.32
CA THR A 41 -25.61 3.32 1.76
C THR A 41 -24.40 4.16 2.20
N LEU A 42 -24.53 4.85 3.33
CA LEU A 42 -23.46 5.64 3.97
C LEU A 42 -22.84 4.84 5.14
N GLU A 43 -22.63 3.54 4.94
CA GLU A 43 -22.02 2.66 5.94
C GLU A 43 -20.50 2.83 5.92
N VAL A 44 -19.87 2.74 7.09
CA VAL A 44 -18.43 2.86 7.25
C VAL A 44 -17.88 1.51 7.68
N GLU A 45 -16.98 0.95 6.89
CA GLU A 45 -16.32 -0.33 7.18
C GLU A 45 -14.82 -0.11 7.28
N ALA A 46 -14.18 -0.71 8.29
CA ALA A 46 -12.74 -0.60 8.48
C ALA A 46 -12.13 -1.98 8.72
N TYR A 47 -11.08 -2.29 7.97
CA TYR A 47 -10.29 -3.50 8.09
C TYR A 47 -8.89 -3.14 8.57
N SER A 48 -8.32 -3.96 9.46
CA SER A 48 -6.94 -3.85 9.89
C SER A 48 -6.21 -5.15 9.58
N ASP A 49 -5.05 -5.07 8.95
CA ASP A 49 -4.16 -6.21 8.80
C ASP A 49 -3.16 -6.25 9.96
N VAL A 50 -2.96 -7.45 10.50
CA VAL A 50 -2.04 -7.70 11.61
C VAL A 50 -0.96 -8.65 11.12
N ASP A 51 0.13 -8.04 10.65
CA ASP A 51 1.34 -8.75 10.27
C ASP A 51 2.06 -9.27 11.53
N TYR A 52 1.66 -10.43 12.04
CA TYR A 52 2.33 -11.08 13.18
C TYR A 52 3.77 -11.54 12.85
N ALA A 53 4.18 -11.46 11.58
CA ALA A 53 5.52 -11.83 11.09
C ALA A 53 6.34 -10.65 10.53
N GLY A 54 6.03 -9.41 10.96
CA GLY A 54 6.70 -8.21 10.48
C GLY A 54 8.17 -8.10 10.88
N LEU A 55 9.06 -8.59 10.01
CA LEU A 55 10.45 -8.15 9.84
C LEU A 55 11.38 -8.40 11.05
N VAL A 56 12.16 -9.48 10.98
CA VAL A 56 13.20 -9.88 11.95
C VAL A 56 14.17 -8.74 12.31
N GLU A 57 14.36 -7.76 11.41
CA GLU A 57 15.30 -6.67 11.62
C GLU A 57 14.82 -5.58 12.60
N ASN A 58 13.52 -5.31 12.74
CA ASN A 58 13.06 -4.11 13.49
C ASN A 58 11.84 -4.29 14.40
N ARG A 59 11.20 -5.48 14.48
CA ARG A 59 10.03 -5.77 15.35
C ARG A 59 8.96 -4.66 15.35
N LYS A 60 8.81 -3.95 14.23
CA LYS A 60 7.77 -2.94 14.03
C LYS A 60 6.74 -3.54 13.09
N SER A 61 5.58 -3.87 13.64
CA SER A 61 4.41 -4.21 12.85
C SER A 61 4.08 -3.03 11.93
N ILE A 62 3.95 -3.30 10.64
CA ILE A 62 3.36 -2.36 9.70
C ILE A 62 1.87 -2.67 9.75
N THR A 63 1.13 -2.06 10.68
CA THR A 63 -0.33 -2.23 10.69
C THR A 63 -0.89 -1.46 9.50
N GLY A 64 -1.44 -2.19 8.54
CA GLY A 64 -2.23 -1.64 7.46
C GLY A 64 -3.68 -1.48 7.89
N PHE A 65 -4.32 -0.40 7.48
CA PHE A 65 -5.76 -0.23 7.63
C PHE A 65 -6.36 0.08 6.27
N CYS A 66 -7.57 -0.43 6.01
CA CYS A 66 -8.38 -0.10 4.85
C CYS A 66 -9.75 0.38 5.33
N VAL A 67 -10.18 1.59 4.97
CA VAL A 67 -11.48 2.15 5.37
C VAL A 67 -12.35 2.41 4.15
N PHE A 68 -13.58 1.93 4.18
CA PHE A 68 -14.59 2.11 3.14
C PHE A 68 -15.75 2.98 3.63
N VAL A 69 -16.29 3.81 2.73
CA VAL A 69 -17.56 4.53 2.90
C VAL A 69 -18.50 4.13 1.76
N GLY A 70 -19.52 3.34 2.08
CA GLY A 70 -20.23 2.54 1.09
C GLY A 70 -19.23 1.67 0.33
N ASP A 71 -19.31 1.67 -0.99
CA ASP A 71 -18.43 0.88 -1.86
C ASP A 71 -17.06 1.54 -2.16
N ASN A 72 -16.70 2.61 -1.44
CA ASN A 72 -15.53 3.44 -1.76
C ASN A 72 -14.41 3.33 -0.73
N LEU A 73 -13.23 2.88 -1.15
CA LEU A 73 -12.01 2.91 -0.32
C LEU A 73 -11.50 4.36 -0.17
N ILE A 74 -11.41 4.85 1.07
CA ILE A 74 -10.98 6.21 1.40
C ILE A 74 -9.65 6.26 2.18
N SER A 75 -9.19 5.16 2.77
CA SER A 75 -7.94 5.07 3.52
C SER A 75 -7.32 3.70 3.44
#